data_AF-A0A1U7GDM8-F1
#
_entry.id   AF-A0A1U7GDM8-F1
#
_cell.length_a   1.000
_cell.length_b   1.000
_cell.length_c   1.000
_cell.angle_alpha   90.00
_cell.angle_beta   90.00
_cell.angle_gamma   90.00
#
_symmetry.space_group_name_H-M   'P 1'
#
loop_
_entity.id
_entity.type
_entity.pdbx_description
1 polymer ?
#
loop_
_entity_poly.entity_id
_entity_poly.type
_entity_poly.pdbx_seq_one_letter_code
_entity_poly.pdbx_strand_id
1 'polypeptide(L)'
;MDPRIIEGTWEQVARRAREFAGRRIRVTVLDEPEAPVDPTPRERSLEEAYKRDLIASGLVDRLPSSLDAAEDEDDAPIAVPGEPVSETILRERR
;
A
#
# COMPACT_ATOMS: atom_id res chain seq x y z
N MET A 1 15.01 0.80 28.31
CA MET A 1 13.94 -0.18 28.03
C MET A 1 13.02 0.46 27.03
N ASP A 2 13.18 0.09 25.75
CA ASP A 2 12.32 0.60 24.68
C ASP A 2 10.90 0.05 24.84
N PRO A 3 9.86 0.89 24.68
CA PRO A 3 8.49 0.43 24.75
C PRO A 3 8.21 -0.52 23.57
N ARG A 4 7.66 -1.70 23.84
CA ARG A 4 7.13 -2.55 22.77
C ARG A 4 6.00 -1.81 22.07
N ILE A 5 6.15 -1.64 20.76
CA ILE A 5 5.16 -1.04 19.87
C ILE A 5 4.22 -2.17 19.42
N ILE A 6 2.92 -1.93 19.51
CA ILE A 6 1.87 -2.83 19.03
C ILE A 6 0.99 -2.03 18.08
N GLU A 7 0.81 -2.55 16.87
CA GLU A 7 0.06 -1.93 15.80
C GLU A 7 -0.97 -2.93 15.27
N GLY A 8 -2.17 -2.43 14.95
CA GLY A 8 -3.28 -3.22 14.44
C GLY A 8 -4.62 -2.53 14.67
N THR A 9 -5.69 -3.14 14.18
CA THR A 9 -7.05 -2.65 14.44
C THR A 9 -7.41 -2.78 15.92
N TRP A 10 -8.45 -2.05 16.35
CA TRP A 10 -8.90 -2.10 17.74
C TRP A 10 -9.20 -3.53 18.20
N GLU A 11 -9.85 -4.33 17.36
CA GLU A 11 -10.16 -5.73 17.66
C GLU A 11 -8.90 -6.59 17.80
N GLN A 12 -7.91 -6.38 16.94
CA GLN A 12 -6.64 -7.10 16.99
C GLN A 12 -5.86 -6.77 18.27
N VAL A 13 -5.83 -5.51 18.67
CA VAL A 13 -5.21 -5.05 19.92
C VAL A 13 -5.97 -5.61 21.13
N ALA A 14 -7.30 -5.51 21.15
CA ALA A 14 -8.14 -5.97 22.25
C ALA A 14 -8.03 -7.48 22.49
N ARG A 15 -7.97 -8.28 21.42
CA ARG A 15 -7.79 -9.74 21.51
C ARG A 15 -6.50 -10.15 22.23
N ARG A 16 -5.46 -9.31 22.15
CA ARG A 16 -4.14 -9.55 22.75
C ARG A 16 -3.96 -8.87 24.11
N ALA A 17 -4.99 -8.21 24.65
CA ALA A 17 -4.89 -7.40 25.86
C ALA A 17 -4.27 -8.14 27.07
N ARG A 18 -4.52 -9.45 27.20
CA ARG A 18 -3.97 -10.27 28.29
C ARG A 18 -2.45 -10.40 28.22
N GLU A 19 -1.85 -10.33 27.03
CA GLU A 19 -0.39 -10.38 26.85
C GLU A 19 0.31 -9.12 27.38
N PHE A 20 -0.44 -8.04 27.62
CA PHE A 20 0.09 -6.73 28.00
C PHE A 20 -0.04 -6.40 29.49
N ALA A 21 -0.71 -7.26 30.26
CA ALA A 21 -0.93 -7.04 31.68
C ALA A 21 0.40 -6.85 32.44
N GLY A 22 0.46 -5.81 33.29
CA GLY A 22 1.62 -5.51 34.12
C GLY A 22 2.81 -4.88 33.38
N ARG A 23 2.63 -4.43 32.13
CA ARG A 23 3.71 -3.83 31.31
C ARG A 23 3.32 -2.43 30.84
N ARG A 24 4.32 -1.56 30.68
CA ARG A 24 4.14 -0.26 30.02
C ARG A 24 4.22 -0.46 28.51
N ILE A 25 3.13 -0.15 27.80
CA ILE A 25 3.03 -0.29 26.34
C ILE A 25 2.63 1.02 25.67
N ARG A 26 2.98 1.17 24.40
CA ARG A 26 2.45 2.20 23.50
C ARG A 26 1.64 1.49 22.41
N VAL A 27 0.40 1.93 22.22
CA VAL A 27 -0.55 1.33 21.27
C VAL A 27 -0.87 2.36 20.20
N THR A 28 -0.76 1.94 18.95
CA THR A 28 -1.27 2.67 17.79
C THR A 28 -2.42 1.85 17.22
N VAL A 29 -3.64 2.38 17.30
CA VAL A 29 -4.81 1.75 16.69
C VAL A 29 -4.90 2.25 15.26
N LEU A 30 -4.82 1.32 14.31
CA LEU A 30 -5.04 1.60 12.90
C LEU A 30 -6.54 1.45 12.62
N ASP A 31 -7.09 2.34 11.79
CA ASP A 31 -8.44 2.15 11.29
C ASP A 31 -8.52 0.86 10.49
N GLU A 32 -9.69 0.22 10.54
CA GLU A 32 -9.97 -0.90 9.66
C GLU A 32 -9.90 -0.38 8.21
N PRO A 33 -9.16 -1.05 7.30
CA PRO A 33 -9.19 -0.66 5.91
C PRO A 33 -10.64 -0.70 5.44
N GLU A 34 -11.15 0.42 4.94
CA GLU A 34 -12.49 0.46 4.34
C GLU A 34 -12.54 -0.62 3.27
N ALA A 35 -13.41 -1.61 3.49
CA ALA A 35 -13.66 -2.61 2.48
C ALA A 35 -14.12 -1.87 1.21
N PRO A 36 -13.62 -2.27 0.02
CA PRO A 36 -14.05 -1.65 -1.22
C PRO A 36 -15.57 -1.77 -1.31
N VAL A 37 -16.25 -0.63 -1.30
CA VAL A 37 -17.71 -0.59 -1.44
C VAL A 37 -18.03 -0.90 -2.89
N ASP A 38 -18.90 -1.88 -3.12
CA ASP A 38 -19.36 -2.18 -4.47
C ASP A 38 -20.05 -0.95 -5.07
N PRO A 39 -19.60 -0.47 -6.26
CA PRO A 39 -20.16 0.72 -6.86
C PRO A 39 -21.63 0.51 -7.24
N THR A 40 -22.45 1.52 -6.99
CA THR A 40 -23.86 1.49 -7.39
C THR A 40 -24.00 1.34 -8.91
N PRO A 41 -25.14 0.86 -9.43
CA PRO A 41 -25.36 0.77 -10.88
C PRO A 41 -25.15 2.10 -11.60
N ARG A 42 -25.48 3.23 -10.96
CA ARG A 42 -25.29 4.57 -11.51
C ARG A 42 -23.81 4.93 -11.64
N GLU A 43 -23.03 4.65 -10.61
CA GLU A 43 -21.59 4.92 -10.58
C GLU A 43 -20.86 4.07 -11.62
N ARG A 44 -21.20 2.79 -11.73
CA ARG A 44 -20.65 1.90 -12.77
C ARG A 44 -20.91 2.45 -14.19
N SER A 45 -22.12 2.88 -14.48
CA SER A 45 -22.44 3.46 -15.79
C SER A 45 -21.67 4.75 -16.07
N LEU A 46 -21.48 5.60 -15.06
CA LEU A 46 -20.71 6.84 -15.20
C LEU A 46 -19.23 6.56 -15.42
N GLU A 47 -18.68 5.60 -14.68
CA GLU A 47 -17.31 5.11 -14.83
C GLU A 47 -17.07 4.55 -16.24
N GLU A 48 -17.99 3.73 -16.77
CA GLU A 48 -17.91 3.21 -18.13
C GLU A 48 -17.94 4.32 -19.20
N ALA A 49 -18.74 5.36 -19.01
CA ALA A 49 -18.80 6.50 -19.92
C ALA A 49 -17.47 7.28 -19.92
N TYR A 50 -16.92 7.55 -18.73
CA TYR A 50 -15.62 8.20 -18.58
C TYR A 50 -14.49 7.39 -19.22
N LYS A 51 -14.47 6.07 -18.98
CA LYS A 51 -13.52 5.14 -19.59
C LYS A 51 -13.54 5.18 -21.12
N ARG A 52 -14.72 5.24 -21.74
CA ARG A 52 -14.85 5.39 -23.20
C ARG A 52 -14.33 6.73 -23.70
N ASP A 53 -14.56 7.82 -22.95
CA ASP A 53 -14.08 9.16 -23.29
C ASP A 53 -12.54 9.25 -23.27
N LEU A 54 -11.89 8.60 -22.31
CA LEU A 54 -10.43 8.52 -22.24
C LEU A 54 -9.80 7.87 -23.49
N ILE A 55 -10.43 6.80 -24.00
CA ILE A 55 -9.98 6.14 -25.22
C ILE A 55 -10.26 7.03 -26.44
N ALA A 56 -11.47 7.60 -26.52
CA ALA A 56 -11.88 8.44 -27.65
C ALA A 56 -11.05 9.73 -27.78
N SER A 57 -10.63 10.30 -26.65
CA SER A 57 -9.73 11.46 -26.61
C SER A 57 -8.27 11.12 -26.92
N GLY A 58 -7.92 9.84 -27.00
CA GLY A 58 -6.55 9.37 -27.20
C GLY A 58 -5.65 9.59 -25.98
N LEU A 59 -6.22 9.90 -24.81
CA LEU A 59 -5.46 10.03 -23.57
C LEU A 59 -4.92 8.68 -23.11
N VAL A 60 -5.64 7.60 -23.41
CA VAL A 60 -5.19 6.22 -23.23
C VAL A 60 -5.46 5.41 -24.49
N ASP A 61 -4.52 4.54 -24.87
CA ASP A 61 -4.67 3.63 -26.02
C ASP A 61 -5.61 2.46 -25.69
N ARG A 62 -5.46 1.90 -24.49
CA ARG A 62 -6.29 0.83 -23.94
C ARG A 62 -6.40 0.97 -22.42
N LEU A 63 -7.50 0.49 -21.84
CA LEU A 63 -7.67 0.48 -20.39
C LEU A 63 -6.98 -0.76 -19.80
N PRO A 64 -6.30 -0.62 -18.64
CA PRO A 64 -5.79 -1.77 -17.92
C PRO A 64 -6.94 -2.64 -17.43
N SER A 65 -6.75 -3.94 -17.57
CA SER A 65 -7.61 -5.01 -17.08
C SER A 65 -7.04 -5.57 -15.77
N SER A 66 -7.84 -6.36 -15.04
CA SER A 66 -7.38 -7.05 -13.83
C SER A 66 -6.24 -8.04 -14.08
N LEU A 67 -6.03 -8.46 -15.33
CA LEU A 67 -4.89 -9.31 -15.72
C LEU A 67 -3.58 -8.51 -15.84
N ASP A 68 -3.66 -7.22 -16.18
CA ASP A 68 -2.48 -6.35 -16.24
C ASP A 68 -1.89 -6.06 -14.84
N ALA A 69 -2.66 -6.28 -13.77
CA ALA A 69 -2.20 -6.14 -12.38
C ALA A 69 -1.42 -7.36 -11.84
N ALA A 70 -1.29 -8.43 -12.63
CA ALA A 70 -0.60 -9.66 -12.22
C ALA A 70 0.83 -9.76 -12.77
N GLU A 71 1.25 -8.83 -13.63
CA GLU A 71 2.55 -8.82 -14.30
C GLU A 71 3.35 -7.56 -13.92
N ASP A 72 3.72 -7.44 -12.66
CA ASP A 72 4.64 -6.38 -12.20
C ASP A 72 6.11 -6.71 -12.56
N GLU A 73 6.38 -7.11 -13.81
CA GLU A 73 7.76 -7.17 -14.33
C GLU A 73 8.39 -5.76 -14.34
N ASP A 74 7.57 -4.71 -14.45
CA ASP A 74 7.97 -3.31 -14.42
C ASP A 74 8.34 -2.79 -13.02
N ASP A 75 7.90 -3.46 -11.93
CA ASP A 75 8.32 -3.13 -10.55
C ASP A 75 9.55 -3.94 -10.09
N ALA A 76 10.16 -4.71 -10.99
CA ALA A 76 11.41 -5.39 -10.69
C ALA A 76 12.53 -4.35 -10.42
N PRO A 77 13.35 -4.54 -9.37
CA PRO A 77 14.48 -3.67 -9.12
C PRO A 77 15.42 -3.64 -10.33
N ILE A 78 15.67 -2.44 -10.88
CA ILE A 78 16.65 -2.27 -11.96
C ILE A 78 18.07 -2.26 -11.39
N ALA A 79 18.99 -2.94 -12.06
CA ALA A 79 20.41 -2.85 -11.75
C ALA A 79 20.95 -1.51 -12.22
N VAL A 80 21.29 -0.62 -11.29
CA VAL A 80 21.94 0.66 -11.59
C VAL A 80 23.47 0.43 -11.60
N PRO A 81 24.20 0.79 -12.67
CA PRO A 81 25.65 0.63 -12.71
C PRO A 81 26.33 1.60 -11.75
N GLY A 82 27.22 1.09 -10.90
CA GLY A 82 28.00 1.89 -9.96
C GLY A 82 28.18 1.22 -8.59
N GLU A 83 28.90 1.91 -7.70
CA GLU A 83 28.98 1.52 -6.30
C GLU A 83 27.63 1.83 -5.61
N PRO A 84 27.09 0.92 -4.78
CA PRO A 84 25.87 1.20 -4.05
C PRO A 84 26.10 2.40 -3.11
N VAL A 85 25.13 3.31 -3.06
CA VAL A 85 25.17 4.52 -2.23
C VAL A 85 25.48 4.22 -0.76
N SER A 86 25.07 3.04 -0.28
CA SER A 86 25.39 2.55 1.06
C SER A 86 26.89 2.44 1.32
N GLU A 87 27.69 1.95 0.36
CA GLU A 87 29.15 1.86 0.50
C GLU A 87 29.81 3.24 0.50
N THR A 88 29.34 4.15 -0.36
CA THR A 88 29.87 5.51 -0.44
C THR A 88 29.63 6.29 0.86
N ILE A 89 28.41 6.20 1.43
CA ILE A 89 28.07 6.84 2.71
C ILE A 89 28.91 6.28 3.86
N LEU A 90 29.16 4.97 3.88
CA LEU A 90 29.99 4.34 4.91
C LEU A 90 31.45 4.80 4.85
N ARG A 91 31.99 5.04 3.65
CA ARG A 91 33.35 5.52 3.46
C ARG A 91 33.53 6.97 3.91
N GLU A 92 32.58 7.86 3.58
CA GLU A 92 32.69 9.29 3.90
C GLU A 92 32.49 9.60 5.40
N ARG A 93 31.88 8.69 6.15
CA ARG A 93 31.63 8.84 7.60
C ARG A 93 32.74 8.28 8.49
N ARG A 94 33.86 7.82 7.91
CA ARG A 94 35.02 7.29 8.62
C ARG A 94 36.14 8.33 8.68
#